data_AF-O86295-F1
#
_entry.id   AF-O86295-F1
#
_cell.length_a   1.000
_cell.length_b   1.000
_cell.length_c   1.000
_cell.angle_alpha   90.00
_cell.angle_beta   90.00
_cell.angle_gamma   90.00
#
_symmetry.space_group_name_H-M   'P 1'
#
loop_
_entity.id
_entity.type
_entity.pdbx_description
1 polymer ?
#
loop_
_entity_poly.entity_id
_entity_poly.type
_entity_poly.pdbx_seq_one_letter_code
_entity_poly.pdbx_strand_id
1 'polypeptide(L)'
;MSSVSISIRPRSICSSQAVSRFSSPGWELIARNRENGLIDFTTDRQRGIEHADVIFIAVPTPMGESGAADLTYVFSVADDIGSYIDRYKVIVDKSTVPVGTADQITAIIRSKTDQEFDVVSNPEFLKQGKAIADFMQPDRVVIGSDSKRALRIMEELYEPFLRTFHPLIAIDVRSAEMAKYAANCFLATKISFINEMSNLCEKAGADISAVREAIGADKRIGYDFLFPGIGYGGSCLPKDVRALLYTADCLGSDMHLLRAVERVNDEQKAALVSKIITRFGGSEKNLDGLRIGLWGLSFKPQTDDVRAAPSLVIAEKLVEFGATVCAFDPEAMEQTKKVLGDSIEYAGNMYDAVQGADALLLLTEWKQFQRPSWSRVRSAMRGCVVFDGRNIYDPERMKDEGFEYYGMGRI
;
A
#
# COMPACT_ATOMS: atom_id res chain seq x y z
N MET A 1 16.77 -13.67 23.65
CA MET A 1 15.30 -13.56 23.74
C MET A 1 14.71 -14.93 23.44
N SER A 2 13.94 -15.50 24.37
CA SER A 2 13.58 -16.92 24.36
C SER A 2 12.20 -17.22 23.76
N SER A 3 11.34 -16.21 23.65
CA SER A 3 9.96 -16.33 23.15
C SER A 3 9.35 -14.96 22.83
N VAL A 4 8.39 -14.93 21.91
CA VAL A 4 7.61 -13.74 21.53
C VAL A 4 6.13 -13.98 21.86
N SER A 5 5.55 -13.09 22.67
CA SER A 5 4.12 -13.09 22.97
C SER A 5 3.42 -12.02 22.15
N ILE A 6 2.45 -12.42 21.33
CA ILE A 6 1.66 -11.51 20.51
C ILE A 6 0.28 -11.35 21.13
N SER A 7 -0.03 -10.14 21.59
CA SER A 7 -1.37 -9.79 22.06
C SER A 7 -2.25 -9.40 20.87
N ILE A 8 -3.34 -10.11 20.65
CA ILE A 8 -4.27 -9.88 19.52
C ILE A 8 -5.72 -9.81 20.02
N ARG A 9 -6.61 -9.23 19.21
CA ARG A 9 -8.03 -9.12 19.57
C ARG A 9 -8.68 -10.52 19.67
N PRO A 10 -9.72 -10.73 20.50
CA PRO A 10 -10.34 -12.04 20.71
C PRO A 10 -10.83 -12.76 19.43
N ARG A 11 -11.34 -12.01 18.45
CA ARG A 11 -11.76 -12.55 17.14
C ARG A 11 -10.60 -13.05 16.27
N SER A 12 -9.36 -12.75 16.64
CA SER A 12 -8.14 -13.12 15.90
C SER A 12 -7.54 -14.46 16.34
N ILE A 13 -7.87 -14.94 17.56
CA ILE A 13 -7.33 -16.18 18.15
C ILE A 13 -8.25 -17.37 17.90
N CYS A 14 -9.56 -17.12 17.90
CA CYS A 14 -10.56 -18.17 17.97
C CYS A 14 -11.15 -18.47 16.60
N SER A 15 -10.40 -19.17 15.75
CA SER A 15 -10.92 -20.11 14.74
C SER A 15 -9.82 -20.50 13.76
N SER A 16 -10.07 -21.61 13.09
CA SER A 16 -9.60 -21.91 11.74
C SER A 16 -9.75 -20.77 10.71
N GLN A 17 -10.24 -19.56 11.07
CA GLN A 17 -10.24 -18.35 10.22
C GLN A 17 -9.01 -17.45 10.44
N ALA A 18 -8.20 -17.63 11.50
CA ALA A 18 -6.87 -17.01 11.52
C ALA A 18 -5.99 -17.54 10.36
N VAL A 19 -6.29 -18.77 9.91
CA VAL A 19 -5.70 -19.47 8.77
C VAL A 19 -5.97 -18.75 7.44
N SER A 20 -7.06 -17.98 7.31
CA SER A 20 -7.44 -17.36 6.03
C SER A 20 -6.81 -15.98 5.78
N ARG A 21 -6.03 -15.42 6.72
CA ARG A 21 -5.50 -14.05 6.64
C ARG A 21 -4.01 -13.95 6.30
N PHE A 22 -3.28 -15.05 6.41
CA PHE A 22 -1.86 -15.10 6.08
C PHE A 22 -1.66 -15.91 4.79
N SER A 23 -0.74 -15.46 3.95
CA SER A 23 -0.33 -16.21 2.77
C SER A 23 0.30 -17.56 3.15
N SER A 24 0.33 -18.51 2.22
CA SER A 24 0.92 -19.85 2.44
C SER A 24 2.31 -19.81 3.15
N PRO A 25 3.26 -18.94 2.75
CA PRO A 25 4.54 -18.83 3.46
C PRO A 25 4.45 -18.26 4.89
N GLY A 26 3.46 -17.42 5.17
CA GLY A 26 3.29 -16.78 6.48
C GLY A 26 2.79 -17.74 7.55
N TRP A 27 1.85 -18.63 7.20
CA TRP A 27 1.35 -19.60 8.19
C TRP A 27 2.41 -20.64 8.55
N GLU A 28 3.21 -21.11 7.58
CA GLU A 28 4.27 -22.11 7.83
C GLU A 28 5.30 -21.57 8.84
N LEU A 29 5.64 -20.29 8.70
CA LEU A 29 6.52 -19.60 9.63
C LEU A 29 5.90 -19.54 11.05
N ILE A 30 4.62 -19.20 11.16
CA ILE A 30 3.91 -19.12 12.44
C ILE A 30 3.82 -20.51 13.09
N ALA A 31 3.40 -21.52 12.34
CA ALA A 31 3.22 -22.89 12.83
C ALA A 31 4.54 -23.46 13.36
N ARG A 32 5.61 -23.38 12.57
CA ARG A 32 6.95 -23.86 12.97
C ARG A 32 7.46 -23.18 14.24
N ASN A 33 7.29 -21.86 14.35
CA ASN A 33 7.74 -21.13 15.54
C ASN A 33 6.87 -21.44 16.77
N ARG A 34 5.57 -21.69 16.58
CA ARG A 34 4.68 -22.13 17.66
C ARG A 34 5.02 -23.53 18.15
N GLU A 35 5.29 -24.47 17.25
CA GLU A 35 5.75 -25.83 17.59
C GLU A 35 7.06 -25.82 18.39
N ASN A 36 7.96 -24.88 18.07
CA ASN A 36 9.20 -24.69 18.81
C ASN A 36 9.05 -23.87 20.11
N GLY A 37 7.83 -23.47 20.48
CA GLY A 37 7.59 -22.65 21.68
C GLY A 37 8.13 -21.21 21.60
N LEU A 38 8.47 -20.73 20.40
CA LEU A 38 9.05 -19.41 20.17
C LEU A 38 8.00 -18.31 19.99
N ILE A 39 6.75 -18.67 19.65
CA ILE A 39 5.64 -17.73 19.51
C ILE A 39 4.44 -18.23 20.31
N ASP A 40 3.84 -17.34 21.11
CA ASP A 40 2.54 -17.53 21.76
C ASP A 40 1.57 -16.39 21.40
N PHE A 41 0.28 -16.70 21.38
CA PHE A 41 -0.80 -15.72 21.11
C PHE A 41 -1.71 -15.61 22.33
N THR A 42 -2.00 -14.39 22.76
CA THR A 42 -2.83 -14.14 23.94
C THR A 42 -3.78 -12.96 23.73
N THR A 43 -4.90 -12.92 24.44
CA THR A 43 -5.71 -11.70 24.63
C THR A 43 -5.42 -11.02 25.96
N ASP A 44 -4.72 -11.70 26.86
CA ASP A 44 -4.32 -11.18 28.16
C ASP A 44 -3.12 -10.24 27.97
N ARG A 45 -3.40 -8.94 28.07
CA ARG A 45 -2.42 -7.86 27.88
C ARG A 45 -1.41 -7.84 29.02
N GLN A 46 -1.85 -8.02 30.25
CA GLN A 46 -0.98 -8.02 31.43
C GLN A 46 0.07 -9.13 31.29
N ARG A 47 -0.35 -10.36 30.98
CA ARG A 47 0.56 -11.49 30.72
C ARG A 47 1.60 -11.17 29.64
N GLY A 48 1.18 -10.53 28.55
CA GLY A 48 2.07 -10.15 27.46
C GLY A 48 3.10 -9.09 27.87
N ILE A 49 2.65 -8.06 28.60
CA ILE A 49 3.49 -6.94 29.05
C ILE A 49 4.50 -7.41 30.09
N GLU A 50 4.06 -8.15 31.12
CA GLU A 50 4.93 -8.70 32.17
C GLU A 50 5.96 -9.67 31.59
N HIS A 51 5.60 -10.47 30.58
CA HIS A 51 6.55 -11.39 29.94
C HIS A 51 7.68 -10.66 29.20
N ALA A 52 7.38 -9.55 28.52
CA ALA A 52 8.28 -8.94 27.55
C ALA A 52 9.38 -8.05 28.16
N ASP A 53 10.57 -8.09 27.56
CA ASP A 53 11.64 -7.12 27.78
C ASP A 53 11.60 -5.99 26.73
N VAL A 54 11.11 -6.30 25.52
CA VAL A 54 10.87 -5.36 24.41
C VAL A 54 9.41 -5.50 23.96
N ILE A 55 8.66 -4.40 23.94
CA ILE A 55 7.24 -4.38 23.58
C ILE A 55 7.06 -3.59 22.28
N PHE A 56 6.61 -4.26 21.21
CA PHE A 56 6.29 -3.59 19.95
C PHE A 56 4.82 -3.14 19.91
N ILE A 57 4.59 -1.85 19.73
CA ILE A 57 3.29 -1.28 19.37
C ILE A 57 3.18 -1.34 17.85
N ALA A 58 2.35 -2.26 17.35
CA ALA A 58 2.14 -2.51 15.92
C ALA A 58 0.64 -2.49 15.55
N VAL A 59 -0.12 -1.64 16.24
CA VAL A 59 -1.56 -1.46 16.01
C VAL A 59 -1.82 -0.56 14.80
N PRO A 60 -2.95 -0.70 14.10
CA PRO A 60 -3.27 0.17 12.98
C PRO A 60 -3.43 1.63 13.43
N THR A 61 -2.97 2.56 12.60
CA THR A 61 -3.20 4.01 12.70
C THR A 61 -4.02 4.47 11.51
N PRO A 62 -5.33 4.15 11.48
CA PRO A 62 -6.20 4.57 10.38
C PRO A 62 -6.27 6.09 10.30
N MET A 63 -6.74 6.61 9.18
CA MET A 63 -6.98 8.05 9.05
C MET A 63 -8.36 8.39 9.64
N GLY A 64 -8.42 9.44 10.46
CA GLY A 64 -9.69 10.03 10.88
C GLY A 64 -10.34 10.85 9.77
N GLU A 65 -11.57 11.31 9.99
CA GLU A 65 -12.34 12.12 9.03
C GLU A 65 -11.63 13.45 8.67
N SER A 66 -10.84 14.00 9.58
CA SER A 66 -10.07 15.23 9.40
C SER A 66 -8.78 15.06 8.59
N GLY A 67 -8.42 13.83 8.18
CA GLY A 67 -7.12 13.52 7.58
C GLY A 67 -6.00 13.26 8.59
N ALA A 68 -6.23 13.48 9.88
CA ALA A 68 -5.29 13.16 10.95
C ALA A 68 -5.11 11.64 11.11
N ALA A 69 -3.96 11.20 11.61
CA ALA A 69 -3.78 9.82 12.05
C ALA A 69 -4.57 9.58 13.34
N ASP A 70 -5.38 8.52 13.37
CA ASP A 70 -6.07 8.06 14.56
C ASP A 70 -5.11 7.25 15.45
N LEU A 71 -4.74 7.85 16.58
CA LEU A 71 -3.81 7.31 17.57
C LEU A 71 -4.52 6.62 18.75
N THR A 72 -5.86 6.49 18.71
CA THR A 72 -6.65 5.89 19.80
C THR A 72 -6.13 4.52 20.21
N TYR A 73 -5.79 3.68 19.22
CA TYR A 73 -5.26 2.34 19.49
C TYR A 73 -3.85 2.35 20.09
N VAL A 74 -2.99 3.27 19.64
CA VAL A 74 -1.62 3.43 20.13
C VAL A 74 -1.65 3.87 21.60
N PHE A 75 -2.46 4.89 21.91
CA PHE A 75 -2.60 5.40 23.27
C PHE A 75 -3.28 4.41 24.21
N SER A 76 -4.24 3.62 23.73
CA SER A 76 -4.81 2.53 24.52
C SER A 76 -3.75 1.51 24.93
N VAL A 77 -2.84 1.12 24.01
CA VAL A 77 -1.75 0.20 24.33
C VAL A 77 -0.75 0.85 25.30
N ALA A 78 -0.44 2.13 25.13
CA ALA A 78 0.41 2.87 26.07
C ALA A 78 -0.21 2.91 27.49
N ASP A 79 -1.52 3.11 27.62
CA ASP A 79 -2.22 3.07 28.92
C ASP A 79 -2.14 1.68 29.58
N ASP A 80 -2.31 0.60 28.80
CA ASP A 80 -2.13 -0.77 29.30
C ASP A 80 -0.69 -1.00 29.78
N ILE A 81 0.31 -0.59 28.99
CA ILE A 81 1.73 -0.73 29.36
C ILE A 81 2.02 -0.01 30.67
N GLY A 82 1.56 1.23 30.81
CA GLY A 82 1.71 2.00 32.05
C GLY A 82 1.09 1.31 33.26
N SER A 83 -0.01 0.61 33.07
CA SER A 83 -0.74 -0.08 34.15
C SER A 83 -0.10 -1.40 34.59
N TYR A 84 0.64 -2.07 33.70
CA TYR A 84 1.16 -3.43 33.93
C TYR A 84 2.68 -3.57 33.90
N ILE A 85 3.43 -2.49 33.66
CA ILE A 85 4.89 -2.53 33.65
C ILE A 85 5.44 -2.85 35.05
N ASP A 86 6.27 -3.89 35.12
CA ASP A 86 6.77 -4.49 36.36
C ASP A 86 8.29 -4.33 36.56
N ARG A 87 9.02 -3.99 35.49
CA ARG A 87 10.47 -3.78 35.44
C ARG A 87 10.84 -2.93 34.23
N TYR A 88 12.12 -2.64 34.04
CA TYR A 88 12.59 -1.93 32.85
C TYR A 88 12.20 -2.64 31.55
N LYS A 89 11.63 -1.88 30.62
CA LYS A 89 11.26 -2.35 29.28
C LYS A 89 11.62 -1.32 28.22
N VAL A 90 11.88 -1.80 27.01
CA VAL A 90 11.96 -0.96 25.80
C VAL A 90 10.62 -1.03 25.08
N ILE A 91 9.95 0.10 24.92
CA ILE A 91 8.68 0.23 24.20
C ILE A 91 8.99 0.74 22.80
N VAL A 92 8.68 -0.08 21.80
CA VAL A 92 9.00 0.18 20.40
C VAL A 92 7.75 0.59 19.66
N ASP A 93 7.65 1.85 19.26
CA ASP A 93 6.62 2.26 18.32
C ASP A 93 7.01 1.84 16.90
N LYS A 94 6.29 0.84 16.38
CA LYS A 94 6.43 0.36 15.00
C LYS A 94 5.27 0.83 14.12
N SER A 95 4.17 1.28 14.73
CA SER A 95 3.06 1.87 14.01
C SER A 95 3.52 3.12 13.26
N THR A 96 2.93 3.41 12.10
CA THR A 96 3.22 4.68 11.41
C THR A 96 2.47 5.79 12.13
N VAL A 97 3.19 6.61 12.89
CA VAL A 97 2.65 7.64 13.77
C VAL A 97 3.27 9.01 13.48
N PRO A 98 2.52 10.12 13.58
CA PRO A 98 3.06 11.47 13.40
C PRO A 98 4.23 11.76 14.35
N VAL A 99 5.08 12.70 13.95
CA VAL A 99 6.21 13.14 14.79
C VAL A 99 5.74 13.68 16.14
N GLY A 100 6.43 13.28 17.22
CA GLY A 100 6.09 13.60 18.60
C GLY A 100 5.14 12.61 19.28
N THR A 101 4.73 11.53 18.61
CA THR A 101 3.84 10.51 19.21
C THR A 101 4.55 9.74 20.31
N ALA A 102 5.84 9.43 20.15
CA ALA A 102 6.64 8.78 21.20
C ALA A 102 6.71 9.60 22.50
N ASP A 103 6.71 10.93 22.42
CA ASP A 103 6.66 11.81 23.59
C ASP A 103 5.31 11.67 24.31
N GLN A 104 4.21 11.56 23.56
CA GLN A 104 2.87 11.35 24.09
C GLN A 104 2.71 9.97 24.72
N ILE A 105 3.25 8.93 24.08
CA ILE A 105 3.32 7.57 24.64
C ILE A 105 4.09 7.60 25.97
N THR A 106 5.23 8.27 26.01
CA THR A 106 6.04 8.42 27.22
C THR A 106 5.25 9.09 28.34
N ALA A 107 4.54 10.18 28.05
CA ALA A 107 3.72 10.89 29.03
C ALA A 107 2.57 10.02 29.57
N ILE A 108 1.89 9.27 28.69
CA ILE A 108 0.80 8.36 29.08
C ILE A 108 1.32 7.28 30.02
N ILE A 109 2.41 6.59 29.66
CA ILE A 109 2.98 5.51 30.49
C ILE A 109 3.48 6.09 31.82
N ARG A 110 4.20 7.23 31.82
CA ARG A 110 4.69 7.89 33.04
C ARG A 110 3.57 8.30 33.98
N SER A 111 2.39 8.64 33.48
CA SER A 111 1.24 9.00 34.33
C SER A 111 0.72 7.85 35.20
N LYS A 112 1.14 6.61 34.93
CA LYS A 112 0.67 5.39 35.59
C LYS A 112 1.72 4.67 36.42
N THR A 113 3.01 4.98 36.22
CA THR A 113 4.10 4.19 36.79
C THR A 113 5.39 4.99 36.97
N ASP A 114 6.11 4.66 38.06
CA ASP A 114 7.47 5.15 38.33
C ASP A 114 8.56 4.21 37.79
N GLN A 115 8.19 3.05 37.23
CA GLN A 115 9.15 2.09 36.69
C GLN A 115 9.97 2.69 35.54
N GLU A 116 11.26 2.38 35.47
CA GLU A 116 12.10 2.85 34.36
C GLU A 116 11.65 2.23 33.03
N PHE A 117 11.70 2.99 31.94
CA PHE A 117 11.44 2.50 30.59
C PHE A 117 11.98 3.50 29.57
N ASP A 118 12.21 3.03 28.35
CA ASP A 118 12.56 3.87 27.19
C ASP A 118 11.56 3.64 26.06
N VAL A 119 11.16 4.72 25.38
CA VAL A 119 10.35 4.65 24.16
C VAL A 119 11.27 4.88 22.95
N VAL A 120 11.18 4.02 21.96
CA VAL A 120 11.95 4.10 20.72
C VAL A 120 11.02 4.05 19.51
N SER A 121 11.39 4.73 18.42
CA SER A 121 10.69 4.64 17.15
C SER A 121 11.41 3.65 16.24
N ASN A 122 10.72 2.65 15.72
CA ASN A 122 11.25 1.69 14.77
C ASN A 122 10.24 1.45 13.65
N PRO A 123 10.11 2.42 12.72
CA PRO A 123 9.13 2.34 11.65
C PRO A 123 9.38 1.12 10.76
N GLU A 124 8.31 0.59 10.19
CA GLU A 124 8.36 -0.48 9.19
C GLU A 124 8.45 0.09 7.77
N PHE A 125 9.04 -0.65 6.81
CA PHE A 125 9.10 -0.27 5.39
C PHE A 125 8.66 -1.42 4.46
N LEU A 126 7.74 -2.25 4.94
CA LEU A 126 7.32 -3.49 4.30
C LEU A 126 6.31 -3.20 3.19
N LYS A 127 6.40 -3.95 2.09
CA LYS A 127 5.38 -3.93 1.03
C LYS A 127 4.40 -5.08 1.26
N GLN A 128 3.11 -4.76 1.29
CA GLN A 128 2.04 -5.80 1.28
C GLN A 128 2.25 -6.78 0.12
N GLY A 129 2.08 -8.08 0.36
CA GLY A 129 2.40 -9.15 -0.61
C GLY A 129 3.86 -9.64 -0.58
N LYS A 130 4.81 -8.87 -0.01
CA LYS A 130 6.23 -9.23 0.14
C LYS A 130 6.80 -9.03 1.56
N ALA A 131 5.92 -8.82 2.54
CA ALA A 131 6.30 -8.41 3.89
C ALA A 131 7.34 -9.32 4.56
N ILE A 132 7.26 -10.65 4.38
CA ILE A 132 8.24 -11.58 4.97
C ILE A 132 9.63 -11.36 4.34
N ALA A 133 9.71 -11.27 3.01
CA ALA A 133 10.98 -11.07 2.33
C ALA A 133 11.58 -9.69 2.69
N ASP A 134 10.77 -8.64 2.68
CA ASP A 134 11.21 -7.29 3.05
C ASP A 134 11.64 -7.20 4.52
N PHE A 135 11.03 -8.00 5.42
CA PHE A 135 11.42 -8.05 6.83
C PHE A 135 12.74 -8.82 7.03
N MET A 136 12.91 -9.94 6.33
CA MET A 136 14.11 -10.79 6.44
C MET A 136 15.33 -10.21 5.73
N GLN A 137 15.13 -9.38 4.69
CA GLN A 137 16.16 -8.72 3.89
C GLN A 137 15.80 -7.24 3.69
N PRO A 138 15.82 -6.44 4.76
CA PRO A 138 15.43 -5.04 4.67
C PRO A 138 16.55 -4.22 4.00
N ASP A 139 16.21 -3.25 3.14
CA ASP A 139 17.22 -2.33 2.59
C ASP A 139 18.03 -1.62 3.69
N ARG A 140 17.34 -1.32 4.81
CA ARG A 140 17.84 -0.68 6.04
C ARG A 140 16.87 -0.92 7.18
N VAL A 141 17.37 -0.81 8.42
CA VAL A 141 16.55 -0.75 9.64
C VAL A 141 16.76 0.60 10.30
N VAL A 142 15.68 1.35 10.58
CA VAL A 142 15.75 2.67 11.24
C VAL A 142 15.36 2.52 12.71
N ILE A 143 16.20 3.01 13.62
CA ILE A 143 15.94 3.04 15.06
C ILE A 143 16.12 4.48 15.56
N GLY A 144 15.03 5.08 15.99
CA GLY A 144 15.01 6.35 16.70
C GLY A 144 15.10 6.11 18.20
N SER A 145 16.16 6.57 18.87
CA SER A 145 16.32 6.43 20.31
C SER A 145 17.21 7.53 20.89
N ASP A 146 16.76 8.14 21.99
CA ASP A 146 17.57 9.07 22.79
C ASP A 146 18.31 8.36 23.95
N SER A 147 18.09 7.05 24.12
CA SER A 147 18.69 6.23 25.17
C SER A 147 19.73 5.26 24.61
N LYS A 148 20.98 5.40 25.06
CA LYS A 148 22.06 4.45 24.72
C LYS A 148 21.76 3.02 25.18
N ARG A 149 21.00 2.86 26.28
CA ARG A 149 20.61 1.55 26.81
C ARG A 149 19.60 0.88 25.87
N ALA A 150 18.55 1.60 25.49
CA ALA A 150 17.53 1.09 24.58
C ALA A 150 18.10 0.80 23.18
N LEU A 151 18.96 1.68 22.66
CA LEU A 151 19.61 1.48 21.37
C LEU A 151 20.41 0.16 21.32
N ARG A 152 21.22 -0.14 22.35
CA ARG A 152 21.97 -1.40 22.42
C ARG A 152 21.07 -2.63 22.41
N ILE A 153 19.97 -2.60 23.17
CA ILE A 153 18.99 -3.70 23.19
C ILE A 153 18.38 -3.91 21.80
N MET A 154 18.08 -2.82 21.08
CA MET A 154 17.55 -2.90 19.72
C MET A 154 18.60 -3.36 18.69
N GLU A 155 19.86 -2.96 18.85
CA GLU A 155 20.97 -3.45 18.02
C GLU A 155 21.17 -4.96 18.21
N GLU A 156 21.19 -5.46 19.45
CA GLU A 156 21.25 -6.90 19.75
C GLU A 156 20.06 -7.67 19.17
N LEU A 157 18.84 -7.09 19.25
CA LEU A 157 17.64 -7.68 18.65
C LEU A 157 17.77 -7.86 17.13
N TYR A 158 18.34 -6.86 16.44
CA TYR A 158 18.45 -6.85 14.98
C TYR A 158 19.73 -7.49 14.43
N GLU A 159 20.76 -7.70 15.26
CA GLU A 159 22.05 -8.28 14.88
C GLU A 159 21.94 -9.52 13.95
N PRO A 160 21.03 -10.49 14.18
CA PRO A 160 20.91 -11.67 13.32
C PRO A 160 20.54 -11.35 11.86
N PHE A 161 19.87 -10.23 11.61
CA PHE A 161 19.38 -9.81 10.29
C PHE A 161 20.36 -8.90 9.55
N LEU A 162 21.36 -8.35 10.25
CA LEU A 162 22.26 -7.31 9.72
C LEU A 162 23.63 -7.85 9.30
N ARG A 163 23.84 -9.17 9.37
CA ARG A 163 25.13 -9.80 9.01
C ARG A 163 25.52 -9.67 7.54
N THR A 164 24.55 -9.38 6.67
CA THR A 164 24.75 -9.19 5.23
C THR A 164 24.27 -7.80 4.81
N PHE A 165 25.22 -6.89 4.63
CA PHE A 165 25.16 -5.68 3.78
C PHE A 165 24.12 -4.57 4.06
N HIS A 166 23.21 -4.71 5.02
CA HIS A 166 22.18 -3.69 5.27
C HIS A 166 22.46 -2.83 6.51
N PRO A 167 22.41 -1.49 6.42
CA PRO A 167 22.71 -0.63 7.55
C PRO A 167 21.55 -0.58 8.57
N LEU A 168 21.92 -0.68 9.84
CA LEU A 168 21.13 -0.13 10.94
C LEU A 168 21.44 1.36 11.04
N ILE A 169 20.40 2.17 10.98
CA ILE A 169 20.47 3.63 11.04
C ILE A 169 19.90 4.05 12.39
N ALA A 170 20.80 4.43 13.31
CA ALA A 170 20.46 4.98 14.61
C ALA A 170 20.38 6.51 14.55
N ILE A 171 19.23 7.07 14.91
CA ILE A 171 18.94 8.53 14.91
C ILE A 171 18.08 8.89 16.14
N ASP A 172 17.72 10.16 16.30
CA ASP A 172 16.76 10.57 17.34
C ASP A 172 15.33 10.10 17.01
N VAL A 173 14.50 10.04 18.05
CA VAL A 173 13.14 9.47 17.97
C VAL A 173 12.26 10.22 16.96
N ARG A 174 12.26 11.55 17.02
CA ARG A 174 11.42 12.39 16.15
C ARG A 174 11.85 12.29 14.68
N SER A 175 13.15 12.23 14.42
CA SER A 175 13.69 12.00 13.08
C SER A 175 13.27 10.63 12.52
N ALA A 176 13.22 9.57 13.34
CA ALA A 176 12.75 8.26 12.89
C ALA A 176 11.24 8.24 12.57
N GLU A 177 10.40 8.89 13.39
CA GLU A 177 8.97 9.06 13.09
C GLU A 177 8.78 9.80 11.75
N MET A 178 9.53 10.89 11.53
CA MET A 178 9.48 11.66 10.30
C MET A 178 10.00 10.87 9.08
N ALA A 179 11.04 10.06 9.24
CA ALA A 179 11.66 9.32 8.14
C ALA A 179 10.68 8.38 7.41
N LYS A 180 9.72 7.78 8.14
CA LYS A 180 8.67 6.95 7.54
C LYS A 180 7.77 7.75 6.60
N TYR A 181 7.28 8.89 7.07
CA TYR A 181 6.44 9.78 6.26
C TYR A 181 7.21 10.34 5.07
N ALA A 182 8.43 10.82 5.29
CA ALA A 182 9.28 11.35 4.24
C ALA A 182 9.52 10.33 3.13
N ALA A 183 9.82 9.07 3.48
CA ALA A 183 10.00 7.99 2.51
C ALA A 183 8.72 7.74 1.68
N ASN A 184 7.57 7.52 2.34
CA ASN A 184 6.32 7.25 1.63
C ASN A 184 5.87 8.44 0.77
N CYS A 185 6.00 9.67 1.27
CA CYS A 185 5.67 10.88 0.52
C CYS A 185 6.61 11.08 -0.68
N PHE A 186 7.89 10.73 -0.57
CA PHE A 186 8.80 10.77 -1.70
C PHE A 186 8.46 9.72 -2.77
N LEU A 187 8.08 8.51 -2.38
CA LEU A 187 7.59 7.49 -3.32
C LEU A 187 6.32 7.93 -4.04
N ALA A 188 5.36 8.53 -3.31
CA ALA A 188 4.17 9.14 -3.91
C ALA A 188 4.55 10.27 -4.89
N THR A 189 5.54 11.09 -4.53
CA THR A 189 6.07 12.16 -5.39
C THR A 189 6.64 11.62 -6.70
N LYS A 190 7.46 10.55 -6.65
CA LYS A 190 7.99 9.91 -7.87
C LYS A 190 6.89 9.42 -8.79
N ILE A 191 5.84 8.79 -8.24
CA ILE A 191 4.70 8.30 -9.01
C ILE A 191 3.90 9.45 -9.62
N SER A 192 3.53 10.46 -8.84
CA SER A 192 2.79 11.62 -9.36
C SER A 192 3.60 12.38 -10.41
N PHE A 193 4.91 12.56 -10.19
CA PHE A 193 5.80 13.19 -11.15
C PHE A 193 5.80 12.45 -12.49
N ILE A 194 6.03 11.14 -12.49
CA ILE A 194 6.07 10.39 -13.75
C ILE A 194 4.69 10.31 -14.44
N ASN A 195 3.59 10.33 -13.67
CA ASN A 195 2.24 10.42 -14.21
C ASN A 195 1.96 11.75 -14.90
N GLU A 196 2.38 12.88 -14.30
CA GLU A 196 2.26 14.19 -14.93
C GLU A 196 3.10 14.27 -16.22
N MET A 197 4.33 13.74 -16.18
CA MET A 197 5.18 13.61 -17.37
C MET A 197 4.55 12.71 -18.43
N SER A 198 3.89 11.62 -18.03
CA SER A 198 3.15 10.72 -18.93
C SER A 198 2.09 11.49 -19.70
N ASN A 199 1.27 12.28 -19.01
CA ASN A 199 0.21 13.08 -19.64
C ASN A 199 0.77 14.15 -20.58
N LEU A 200 1.93 14.73 -20.25
CA LEU A 200 2.62 15.68 -21.12
C LEU A 200 3.18 14.97 -22.37
N CYS A 201 3.75 13.78 -22.22
CA CYS A 201 4.30 13.00 -23.33
C CYS A 201 3.24 12.72 -24.41
N GLU A 202 2.01 12.39 -24.01
CA GLU A 202 0.90 12.19 -24.98
C GLU A 202 0.63 13.42 -25.83
N LYS A 203 0.62 14.60 -25.21
CA LYS A 203 0.38 15.87 -25.91
C LYS A 203 1.56 16.28 -26.79
N ALA A 204 2.76 15.92 -26.37
CA ALA A 204 4.00 16.28 -27.04
C ALA A 204 4.42 15.33 -28.15
N GLY A 205 3.77 14.16 -28.30
CA GLY A 205 4.20 13.16 -29.27
C GLY A 205 5.37 12.28 -28.78
N ALA A 206 5.59 12.18 -27.46
CA ALA A 206 6.70 11.44 -26.86
C ALA A 206 6.25 10.14 -26.18
N ASP A 207 7.17 9.18 -26.02
CA ASP A 207 6.94 7.93 -25.27
C ASP A 207 7.51 8.03 -23.85
N ILE A 208 6.64 7.97 -22.84
CA ILE A 208 7.02 8.01 -21.43
C ILE A 208 7.93 6.84 -21.03
N SER A 209 7.84 5.70 -21.71
CA SER A 209 8.68 4.52 -21.44
C SER A 209 10.13 4.79 -21.81
N ALA A 210 10.37 5.50 -22.92
CA ALA A 210 11.69 5.95 -23.34
C ALA A 210 12.23 7.03 -22.40
N VAL A 211 11.38 7.97 -21.98
CA VAL A 211 11.75 9.00 -20.99
C VAL A 211 12.14 8.37 -19.65
N ARG A 212 11.34 7.42 -19.15
CA ARG A 212 11.62 6.64 -17.93
C ARG A 212 12.97 5.94 -18.02
N GLU A 213 13.25 5.30 -19.15
CA GLU A 213 14.52 4.59 -19.36
C GLU A 213 15.71 5.55 -19.33
N ALA A 214 15.60 6.70 -20.01
CA ALA A 214 16.65 7.71 -20.06
C ALA A 214 16.94 8.33 -18.69
N ILE A 215 15.92 8.70 -17.91
CA ILE A 215 16.12 9.34 -16.59
C ILE A 215 16.45 8.31 -15.50
N GLY A 216 15.90 7.10 -15.58
CA GLY A 216 16.12 6.05 -14.59
C GLY A 216 17.54 5.49 -14.59
N ALA A 217 18.23 5.56 -15.73
CA ALA A 217 19.64 5.20 -15.87
C ALA A 217 20.58 6.08 -15.03
N ASP A 218 20.15 7.30 -14.67
CA ASP A 218 20.88 8.14 -13.73
C ASP A 218 20.74 7.57 -12.31
N LYS A 219 21.88 7.17 -11.72
CA LYS A 219 21.94 6.59 -10.36
C LYS A 219 21.38 7.51 -9.27
N ARG A 220 21.29 8.82 -9.49
CA ARG A 220 20.69 9.78 -8.56
C ARG A 220 19.15 9.68 -8.53
N ILE A 221 18.56 9.14 -9.60
CA ILE A 221 17.12 8.99 -9.79
C ILE A 221 16.71 7.54 -9.56
N GLY A 222 17.38 6.61 -10.25
CA GLY A 222 17.09 5.17 -10.24
C GLY A 222 15.76 4.80 -10.92
N TYR A 223 15.61 3.54 -11.28
CA TYR A 223 14.45 3.04 -12.04
C TYR A 223 13.18 2.82 -11.19
N ASP A 224 13.33 2.60 -9.90
CA ASP A 224 12.23 2.23 -9.03
C ASP A 224 11.21 3.35 -8.86
N PHE A 225 9.93 3.00 -8.80
CA PHE A 225 8.79 3.92 -8.62
C PHE A 225 8.64 4.97 -9.74
N LEU A 226 9.13 4.68 -10.94
CA LEU A 226 8.95 5.51 -12.13
C LEU A 226 8.05 4.86 -13.19
N PHE A 227 7.09 4.05 -12.78
CA PHE A 227 6.12 3.45 -13.69
C PHE A 227 4.86 4.31 -13.74
N PRO A 228 4.58 5.00 -14.87
CA PRO A 228 3.34 5.75 -15.00
C PRO A 228 2.15 4.80 -15.10
N GLY A 229 0.98 5.29 -14.71
CA GLY A 229 -0.26 4.52 -14.77
C GLY A 229 -1.46 5.32 -14.30
N ILE A 230 -2.44 4.63 -13.72
CA ILE A 230 -3.70 5.19 -13.21
C ILE A 230 -3.60 5.82 -11.80
N GLY A 231 -2.41 6.20 -11.38
CA GLY A 231 -2.14 6.71 -10.03
C GLY A 231 -1.82 5.61 -9.00
N TYR A 232 -1.51 6.05 -7.79
CA TYR A 232 -1.26 5.21 -6.62
C TYR A 232 -2.50 5.13 -5.72
N GLY A 233 -2.57 4.02 -4.98
CA GLY A 233 -3.62 3.73 -4.01
C GLY A 233 -3.09 2.95 -2.81
N GLY A 234 -3.97 2.15 -2.20
CA GLY A 234 -3.64 1.32 -1.06
C GLY A 234 -3.73 2.07 0.28
N SER A 235 -3.41 1.36 1.34
CA SER A 235 -3.58 1.84 2.72
C SER A 235 -2.45 2.72 3.26
N CYS A 236 -1.30 2.76 2.59
CA CYS A 236 -0.13 3.51 3.04
C CYS A 236 -0.02 4.88 2.37
N LEU A 237 0.25 4.94 1.05
CA LEU A 237 0.65 6.20 0.40
C LEU A 237 -0.39 7.33 0.53
N PRO A 238 -1.69 7.14 0.18
CA PRO A 238 -2.68 8.20 0.30
C PRO A 238 -2.86 8.67 1.75
N LYS A 239 -2.89 7.72 2.70
CA LYS A 239 -3.02 8.01 4.13
C LYS A 239 -1.85 8.82 4.64
N ASP A 240 -0.63 8.40 4.33
CA ASP A 240 0.57 8.99 4.91
C ASP A 240 0.86 10.37 4.31
N VAL A 241 0.56 10.59 3.02
CA VAL A 241 0.60 11.92 2.41
C VAL A 241 -0.35 12.89 3.12
N ARG A 242 -1.61 12.48 3.32
CA ARG A 242 -2.62 13.32 4.01
C ARG A 242 -2.27 13.58 5.47
N ALA A 243 -1.82 12.55 6.20
CA ALA A 243 -1.44 12.70 7.59
C ALA A 243 -0.20 13.61 7.76
N LEU A 244 0.76 13.59 6.83
CA LEU A 244 1.88 14.53 6.84
C LEU A 244 1.44 15.96 6.49
N LEU A 245 0.54 16.13 5.50
CA LEU A 245 -0.06 17.44 5.19
C LEU A 245 -0.77 18.03 6.41
N TYR A 246 -1.60 17.23 7.09
CA TYR A 246 -2.28 17.63 8.31
C TYR A 246 -1.29 18.02 9.42
N THR A 247 -0.24 17.21 9.62
CA THR A 247 0.80 17.50 10.60
C THR A 247 1.52 18.82 10.29
N ALA A 248 1.83 19.07 9.01
CA ALA A 248 2.44 20.31 8.56
C ALA A 248 1.51 21.52 8.82
N ASP A 249 0.22 21.39 8.55
CA ASP A 249 -0.79 22.42 8.83
C ASP A 249 -0.88 22.75 10.34
N CYS A 250 -0.88 21.72 11.20
CA CYS A 250 -0.84 21.91 12.65
C CYS A 250 0.44 22.62 13.14
N LEU A 251 1.55 22.44 12.44
CA LEU A 251 2.83 23.09 12.72
C LEU A 251 2.98 24.46 12.04
N GLY A 252 1.96 24.91 11.29
CA GLY A 252 1.99 26.18 10.55
C GLY A 252 2.93 26.17 9.35
N SER A 253 3.20 25.00 8.76
CA SER A 253 4.07 24.82 7.60
C SER A 253 3.26 24.38 6.38
N ASP A 254 3.29 25.15 5.30
CA ASP A 254 2.60 24.76 4.06
C ASP A 254 3.49 23.89 3.16
N MET A 255 2.99 22.70 2.80
CA MET A 255 3.70 21.69 2.02
C MET A 255 3.24 21.71 0.54
N HIS A 256 3.59 22.77 -0.18
CA HIS A 256 3.15 23.00 -1.57
C HIS A 256 3.37 21.79 -2.51
N LEU A 257 4.55 21.15 -2.43
CA LEU A 257 4.89 20.03 -3.28
C LEU A 257 3.96 18.83 -3.03
N LEU A 258 3.68 18.49 -1.77
CA LEU A 258 2.84 17.34 -1.44
C LEU A 258 1.38 17.58 -1.79
N ARG A 259 0.87 18.81 -1.67
CA ARG A 259 -0.46 19.16 -2.17
C ARG A 259 -0.58 18.98 -3.68
N ALA A 260 0.47 19.36 -4.43
CA ALA A 260 0.51 19.11 -5.87
C ALA A 260 0.55 17.60 -6.18
N VAL A 261 1.35 16.83 -5.44
CA VAL A 261 1.43 15.36 -5.57
C VAL A 261 0.09 14.69 -5.35
N GLU A 262 -0.66 15.08 -4.31
CA GLU A 262 -2.00 14.57 -4.03
C GLU A 262 -2.97 14.93 -5.16
N ARG A 263 -3.00 16.20 -5.57
CA ARG A 263 -3.87 16.68 -6.65
C ARG A 263 -3.61 15.94 -7.97
N VAL A 264 -2.35 15.79 -8.36
CA VAL A 264 -1.96 15.04 -9.57
C VAL A 264 -2.44 13.59 -9.47
N ASN A 265 -2.32 12.95 -8.31
CA ASN A 265 -2.77 11.56 -8.16
C ASN A 265 -4.29 11.41 -8.30
N ASP A 266 -5.06 12.35 -7.75
CA ASP A 266 -6.52 12.33 -7.86
C ASP A 266 -7.00 12.63 -9.29
N GLU A 267 -6.34 13.57 -9.98
CA GLU A 267 -6.55 13.85 -11.41
C GLU A 267 -6.17 12.63 -12.28
N GLN A 268 -5.09 11.91 -11.96
CA GLN A 268 -4.61 10.77 -12.73
C GLN A 268 -5.61 9.62 -12.80
N LYS A 269 -6.37 9.38 -11.72
CA LYS A 269 -7.46 8.38 -11.70
C LYS A 269 -8.54 8.69 -12.74
N ALA A 270 -8.73 9.96 -13.10
CA ALA A 270 -9.68 10.40 -14.12
C ALA A 270 -9.11 10.40 -15.54
N ALA A 271 -7.78 10.33 -15.70
CA ALA A 271 -7.13 10.40 -17.02
C ALA A 271 -7.50 9.22 -17.91
N LEU A 272 -7.55 7.99 -17.37
CA LEU A 272 -7.96 6.80 -18.14
C LEU A 272 -9.43 6.88 -18.57
N VAL A 273 -10.32 7.30 -17.66
CA VAL A 273 -11.75 7.50 -17.96
C VAL A 273 -11.91 8.54 -19.07
N SER A 274 -11.12 9.61 -19.03
CA SER A 274 -11.16 10.65 -20.05
C SER A 274 -10.78 10.11 -21.44
N LYS A 275 -9.78 9.22 -21.56
CA LYS A 275 -9.43 8.53 -22.81
C LYS A 275 -10.59 7.70 -23.35
N ILE A 276 -11.28 6.97 -22.47
CA ILE A 276 -12.43 6.13 -22.83
C ILE A 276 -13.58 6.99 -23.34
N ILE A 277 -13.88 8.09 -22.65
CA ILE A 277 -14.90 9.06 -23.07
C ILE A 277 -14.54 9.69 -24.41
N THR A 278 -13.29 10.09 -24.62
CA THR A 278 -12.86 10.63 -25.92
C THR A 278 -13.06 9.62 -27.05
N ARG A 279 -12.82 8.33 -26.77
CA ARG A 279 -12.94 7.27 -27.77
C ARG A 279 -14.37 6.83 -28.06
N PHE A 280 -15.25 6.80 -27.05
CA PHE A 280 -16.59 6.23 -27.17
C PHE A 280 -17.73 7.19 -26.83
N GLY A 281 -17.51 8.13 -25.91
CA GLY A 281 -18.56 8.94 -25.31
C GLY A 281 -19.03 10.15 -26.13
N GLY A 282 -18.31 10.50 -27.20
CA GLY A 282 -18.63 11.66 -28.04
C GLY A 282 -18.70 12.98 -27.25
N SER A 283 -19.45 13.95 -27.77
CA SER A 283 -19.64 15.25 -27.10
C SER A 283 -20.50 15.16 -25.83
N GLU A 284 -21.34 14.14 -25.71
CA GLU A 284 -22.29 13.96 -24.61
C GLU A 284 -21.68 13.22 -23.41
N LYS A 285 -20.47 12.66 -23.57
CA LYS A 285 -19.78 11.84 -22.56
C LYS A 285 -20.63 10.66 -22.07
N ASN A 286 -21.37 10.04 -22.98
CA ASN A 286 -22.29 8.95 -22.67
C ASN A 286 -21.72 7.59 -23.13
N LEU A 287 -21.66 6.62 -22.23
CA LEU A 287 -21.19 5.25 -22.48
C LEU A 287 -22.34 4.22 -22.49
N ASP A 288 -23.60 4.66 -22.58
CA ASP A 288 -24.78 3.81 -22.66
C ASP A 288 -24.65 2.73 -23.74
N GLY A 289 -25.01 1.50 -23.38
CA GLY A 289 -24.96 0.34 -24.26
C GLY A 289 -23.55 -0.27 -24.45
N LEU A 290 -22.51 0.37 -23.91
CA LEU A 290 -21.18 -0.20 -23.90
C LEU A 290 -21.00 -1.20 -22.76
N ARG A 291 -20.31 -2.28 -23.05
CA ARG A 291 -19.86 -3.27 -22.09
C ARG A 291 -18.34 -3.19 -21.96
N ILE A 292 -17.85 -2.97 -20.74
CA ILE A 292 -16.43 -2.79 -20.47
C ILE A 292 -15.93 -3.91 -19.55
N GLY A 293 -14.93 -4.65 -20.01
CA GLY A 293 -14.25 -5.67 -19.22
C GLY A 293 -13.08 -5.09 -18.43
N LEU A 294 -12.97 -5.39 -17.13
CA LEU A 294 -11.86 -4.94 -16.28
C LEU A 294 -10.98 -6.11 -15.83
N TRP A 295 -9.67 -5.96 -16.00
CA TRP A 295 -8.65 -6.82 -15.42
C TRP A 295 -7.93 -6.10 -14.28
N GLY A 296 -8.10 -6.60 -13.07
CA GLY A 296 -7.49 -6.06 -11.85
C GLY A 296 -8.41 -5.09 -11.10
N LEU A 297 -8.53 -5.32 -9.80
CA LEU A 297 -9.36 -4.54 -8.88
C LEU A 297 -8.61 -4.13 -7.61
N SER A 298 -7.63 -4.92 -7.18
CA SER A 298 -6.71 -4.54 -6.09
C SER A 298 -5.85 -3.33 -6.46
N PHE A 299 -5.38 -2.57 -5.45
CA PHE A 299 -4.56 -1.38 -5.73
C PHE A 299 -3.18 -1.70 -6.34
N LYS A 300 -2.71 -2.95 -6.16
CA LYS A 300 -1.49 -3.52 -6.72
C LYS A 300 -1.60 -5.06 -6.73
N PRO A 301 -0.74 -5.78 -7.47
CA PRO A 301 -0.74 -7.24 -7.46
C PRO A 301 -0.42 -7.85 -6.09
N GLN A 302 -0.79 -9.13 -5.92
CA GLN A 302 -0.50 -9.97 -4.75
C GLN A 302 -1.17 -9.51 -3.45
N THR A 303 -2.37 -8.95 -3.54
CA THR A 303 -3.20 -8.61 -2.39
C THR A 303 -4.69 -8.51 -2.75
N ASP A 304 -5.56 -8.75 -1.78
CA ASP A 304 -6.99 -8.49 -1.85
C ASP A 304 -7.40 -7.05 -1.45
N ASP A 305 -6.43 -6.17 -1.14
CA ASP A 305 -6.71 -4.83 -0.63
C ASP A 305 -7.18 -3.90 -1.75
N VAL A 306 -8.40 -3.39 -1.58
CA VAL A 306 -9.06 -2.46 -2.51
C VAL A 306 -9.15 -1.03 -1.96
N ARG A 307 -8.60 -0.78 -0.75
CA ARG A 307 -8.66 0.56 -0.15
C ARG A 307 -7.93 1.57 -1.02
N ALA A 308 -8.65 2.64 -1.36
CA ALA A 308 -8.18 3.71 -2.25
C ALA A 308 -7.64 3.17 -3.60
N ALA A 309 -8.10 2.02 -4.07
CA ALA A 309 -7.67 1.46 -5.34
C ALA A 309 -8.20 2.32 -6.51
N PRO A 310 -7.33 2.74 -7.46
CA PRO A 310 -7.77 3.50 -8.64
C PRO A 310 -8.84 2.80 -9.48
N SER A 311 -8.82 1.47 -9.49
CA SER A 311 -9.77 0.60 -10.19
C SER A 311 -11.22 0.85 -9.77
N LEU A 312 -11.49 1.04 -8.48
CA LEU A 312 -12.84 1.28 -7.97
C LEU A 312 -13.36 2.64 -8.44
N VAL A 313 -12.53 3.69 -8.35
CA VAL A 313 -12.88 5.03 -8.84
C VAL A 313 -13.17 5.02 -10.34
N ILE A 314 -12.40 4.25 -11.11
CA ILE A 314 -12.61 4.10 -12.55
C ILE A 314 -13.92 3.34 -12.81
N ALA A 315 -14.16 2.21 -12.14
CA ALA A 315 -15.38 1.42 -12.29
C ALA A 315 -16.64 2.24 -11.97
N GLU A 316 -16.65 2.95 -10.84
CA GLU A 316 -17.75 3.84 -10.43
C GLU A 316 -18.04 4.90 -11.50
N LYS A 317 -17.01 5.57 -12.02
CA LYS A 317 -17.18 6.57 -13.08
C LYS A 317 -17.72 5.97 -14.37
N LEU A 318 -17.25 4.79 -14.77
CA LEU A 318 -17.76 4.13 -15.98
C LEU A 318 -19.26 3.81 -15.85
N VAL A 319 -19.69 3.33 -14.68
CA VAL A 319 -21.11 3.11 -14.37
C VAL A 319 -21.88 4.43 -14.34
N GLU A 320 -21.32 5.49 -13.76
CA GLU A 320 -21.92 6.83 -13.74
C GLU A 320 -22.17 7.37 -15.16
N PHE A 321 -21.25 7.08 -16.10
CA PHE A 321 -21.40 7.43 -17.52
C PHE A 321 -22.25 6.43 -18.33
N GLY A 322 -22.88 5.42 -17.70
CA GLY A 322 -23.86 4.53 -18.35
C GLY A 322 -23.33 3.19 -18.86
N ALA A 323 -22.04 2.87 -18.66
CA ALA A 323 -21.47 1.61 -19.12
C ALA A 323 -21.88 0.42 -18.24
N THR A 324 -22.10 -0.75 -18.84
CA THR A 324 -22.10 -2.02 -18.12
C THR A 324 -20.66 -2.48 -17.88
N VAL A 325 -20.28 -2.67 -16.62
CA VAL A 325 -18.92 -3.08 -16.24
C VAL A 325 -18.92 -4.53 -15.78
N CYS A 326 -17.97 -5.33 -16.28
CA CYS A 326 -17.71 -6.69 -15.81
C CYS A 326 -16.23 -6.85 -15.44
N ALA A 327 -15.93 -7.26 -14.21
CA ALA A 327 -14.58 -7.24 -13.69
C ALA A 327 -14.07 -8.61 -13.24
N PHE A 328 -12.75 -8.77 -13.29
CA PHE A 328 -12.04 -9.90 -12.69
C PHE A 328 -10.74 -9.47 -12.02
N ASP A 329 -10.52 -10.00 -10.81
CA ASP A 329 -9.25 -9.94 -10.07
C ASP A 329 -9.01 -11.32 -9.41
N PRO A 330 -7.77 -11.84 -9.38
CA PRO A 330 -7.46 -13.11 -8.73
C PRO A 330 -7.84 -13.22 -7.26
N GLU A 331 -7.75 -12.11 -6.51
CA GLU A 331 -7.79 -12.12 -5.04
C GLU A 331 -8.80 -11.11 -4.47
N ALA A 332 -9.08 -10.02 -5.19
CA ALA A 332 -9.83 -8.88 -4.65
C ALA A 332 -11.35 -8.88 -4.95
N MET A 333 -11.91 -9.95 -5.53
CA MET A 333 -13.32 -10.00 -5.94
C MET A 333 -14.28 -9.80 -4.76
N GLU A 334 -14.06 -10.54 -3.67
CA GLU A 334 -14.91 -10.48 -2.48
C GLU A 334 -14.85 -9.12 -1.77
N GLN A 335 -13.66 -8.51 -1.68
CA GLN A 335 -13.52 -7.19 -1.07
C GLN A 335 -14.14 -6.10 -1.95
N THR A 336 -13.97 -6.20 -3.27
CA THR A 336 -14.60 -5.28 -4.22
C THR A 336 -16.12 -5.35 -4.12
N LYS A 337 -16.69 -6.56 -4.06
CA LYS A 337 -18.14 -6.74 -3.95
C LYS A 337 -18.75 -6.12 -2.70
N LYS A 338 -18.01 -6.07 -1.59
CA LYS A 338 -18.43 -5.36 -0.37
C LYS A 338 -18.50 -3.85 -0.55
N VAL A 339 -17.71 -3.29 -1.47
CA VAL A 339 -17.63 -1.84 -1.73
C VAL A 339 -18.60 -1.43 -2.84
N LEU A 340 -18.56 -2.10 -3.99
CA LEU A 340 -19.33 -1.72 -5.18
C LEU A 340 -20.69 -2.43 -5.28
N GLY A 341 -20.94 -3.47 -4.47
CA GLY A 341 -22.19 -4.22 -4.51
C GLY A 341 -22.48 -4.74 -5.92
N ASP A 342 -23.74 -4.63 -6.34
CA ASP A 342 -24.22 -5.08 -7.65
C ASP A 342 -24.16 -3.97 -8.73
N SER A 343 -23.40 -2.89 -8.51
CA SER A 343 -23.19 -1.84 -9.51
C SER A 343 -22.36 -2.32 -10.71
N ILE A 344 -21.59 -3.41 -10.55
CA ILE A 344 -20.81 -4.06 -11.59
C ILE A 344 -21.04 -5.57 -11.56
N GLU A 345 -20.70 -6.25 -12.65
CA GLU A 345 -20.67 -7.70 -12.74
C GLU A 345 -19.30 -8.28 -12.36
N TYR A 346 -19.30 -9.50 -11.84
CA TYR A 346 -18.11 -10.19 -11.34
C TYR A 346 -17.90 -11.49 -12.10
N ALA A 347 -16.81 -11.58 -12.87
CA ALA A 347 -16.49 -12.74 -13.69
C ALA A 347 -15.72 -13.81 -12.91
N GLY A 348 -15.87 -15.08 -13.30
CA GLY A 348 -15.13 -16.20 -12.68
C GLY A 348 -13.67 -16.31 -13.14
N ASN A 349 -13.35 -15.78 -14.31
CA ASN A 349 -11.99 -15.72 -14.84
C ASN A 349 -11.79 -14.51 -15.76
N MET A 350 -10.53 -14.26 -16.15
CA MET A 350 -10.16 -13.10 -16.95
C MET A 350 -10.81 -13.05 -18.34
N TYR A 351 -11.09 -14.19 -18.96
CA TYR A 351 -11.70 -14.24 -20.28
C TYR A 351 -13.22 -14.01 -20.22
N ASP A 352 -13.86 -14.47 -19.14
CA ASP A 352 -15.29 -14.21 -18.92
C ASP A 352 -15.56 -12.71 -18.71
N ALA A 353 -14.61 -11.99 -18.09
CA ALA A 353 -14.71 -10.55 -17.87
C ALA A 353 -14.81 -9.73 -19.17
N VAL A 354 -14.28 -10.27 -20.29
CA VAL A 354 -14.29 -9.59 -21.59
C VAL A 354 -15.35 -10.14 -22.55
N GLN A 355 -16.19 -11.09 -22.10
CA GLN A 355 -17.24 -11.67 -22.93
C GLN A 355 -18.24 -10.59 -23.37
N GLY A 356 -18.34 -10.37 -24.68
CA GLY A 356 -19.19 -9.36 -25.31
C GLY A 356 -18.76 -7.92 -25.06
N ALA A 357 -17.57 -7.66 -24.51
CA ALA A 357 -17.10 -6.32 -24.19
C ALA A 357 -16.68 -5.53 -25.45
N ASP A 358 -16.92 -4.22 -25.47
CA ASP A 358 -16.42 -3.28 -26.47
C ASP A 358 -14.96 -2.89 -26.22
N ALA A 359 -14.58 -2.85 -24.94
CA ALA A 359 -13.25 -2.49 -24.50
C ALA A 359 -12.80 -3.34 -23.31
N LEU A 360 -11.50 -3.63 -23.26
CA LEU A 360 -10.82 -4.22 -22.12
C LEU A 360 -9.95 -3.15 -21.45
N LEU A 361 -10.06 -3.01 -20.14
CA LEU A 361 -9.19 -2.18 -19.31
C LEU A 361 -8.30 -3.07 -18.44
N LEU A 362 -7.00 -2.84 -18.50
CA LEU A 362 -6.06 -3.38 -17.53
C LEU A 362 -5.76 -2.32 -16.46
N LEU A 363 -6.15 -2.61 -15.22
CA LEU A 363 -6.05 -1.68 -14.09
C LEU A 363 -5.03 -2.14 -13.03
N THR A 364 -4.74 -3.43 -12.95
CA THR A 364 -3.72 -3.98 -12.03
C THR A 364 -2.93 -5.10 -12.70
N GLU A 365 -1.61 -4.98 -12.70
CA GLU A 365 -0.66 -5.78 -13.49
C GLU A 365 -0.33 -7.17 -12.93
N TRP A 366 -1.36 -7.95 -12.60
CA TRP A 366 -1.19 -9.33 -12.16
C TRP A 366 -0.44 -10.17 -13.21
N LYS A 367 0.41 -11.11 -12.75
CA LYS A 367 1.24 -11.95 -13.64
C LYS A 367 0.44 -12.67 -14.72
N GLN A 368 -0.76 -13.16 -14.39
CA GLN A 368 -1.63 -13.85 -15.34
C GLN A 368 -2.09 -12.97 -16.51
N PHE A 369 -2.11 -11.63 -16.33
CA PHE A 369 -2.47 -10.69 -17.38
C PHE A 369 -1.30 -10.36 -18.29
N GLN A 370 -0.05 -10.68 -17.93
CA GLN A 370 1.12 -10.28 -18.74
C GLN A 370 1.21 -10.99 -20.10
N ARG A 371 0.65 -12.21 -20.22
CA ARG A 371 0.71 -13.03 -21.43
C ARG A 371 -0.62 -13.75 -21.67
N PRO A 372 -1.71 -13.02 -21.96
CA PRO A 372 -2.99 -13.63 -22.24
C PRO A 372 -2.97 -14.27 -23.63
N SER A 373 -3.92 -15.17 -23.90
CA SER A 373 -4.22 -15.58 -25.27
C SER A 373 -5.02 -14.47 -25.95
N TRP A 374 -4.35 -13.60 -26.71
CA TRP A 374 -5.00 -12.49 -27.42
C TRP A 374 -6.05 -12.95 -28.44
N SER A 375 -5.84 -14.10 -29.08
CA SER A 375 -6.85 -14.71 -29.94
C SER A 375 -8.14 -15.03 -29.17
N ARG A 376 -8.04 -15.58 -27.96
CA ARG A 376 -9.20 -15.84 -27.09
C ARG A 376 -9.87 -14.56 -26.63
N VAL A 377 -9.09 -13.54 -26.26
CA VAL A 377 -9.62 -12.21 -25.90
C VAL A 377 -10.42 -11.63 -27.06
N ARG A 378 -9.84 -11.61 -28.26
CA ARG A 378 -10.45 -11.06 -29.46
C ARG A 378 -11.73 -11.80 -29.86
N SER A 379 -11.74 -13.13 -29.74
CA SER A 379 -12.95 -13.93 -30.02
C SER A 379 -14.06 -13.75 -28.98
N ALA A 380 -13.72 -13.40 -27.75
CA ALA A 380 -14.70 -13.16 -26.68
C ALA A 380 -15.31 -11.75 -26.74
N MET A 381 -14.53 -10.76 -27.18
CA MET A 381 -14.94 -9.36 -27.25
C MET A 381 -15.82 -9.05 -28.47
N ARG A 382 -16.67 -8.05 -28.35
CA ARG A 382 -17.40 -7.43 -29.46
C ARG A 382 -16.55 -6.36 -30.16
N GLY A 383 -15.83 -5.56 -29.37
CA GLY A 383 -14.86 -4.58 -29.86
C GLY A 383 -13.43 -5.11 -29.85
N CYS A 384 -12.51 -4.33 -30.40
CA CYS A 384 -11.08 -4.66 -30.42
C CYS A 384 -10.27 -3.48 -29.83
N VAL A 385 -10.70 -2.95 -28.67
CA VAL A 385 -10.03 -1.82 -28.01
C VAL A 385 -9.49 -2.23 -26.64
N VAL A 386 -8.23 -1.89 -26.36
CA VAL A 386 -7.58 -2.15 -25.08
C VAL A 386 -7.05 -0.84 -24.50
N PHE A 387 -7.42 -0.57 -23.25
CA PHE A 387 -6.86 0.51 -22.43
C PHE A 387 -5.96 -0.10 -21.36
N ASP A 388 -4.66 0.16 -21.43
CA ASP A 388 -3.68 -0.32 -20.48
C ASP A 388 -3.27 0.79 -19.51
N GLY A 389 -3.84 0.74 -18.31
CA GLY A 389 -3.53 1.66 -17.23
C GLY A 389 -2.18 1.43 -16.55
N ARG A 390 -1.40 0.43 -16.98
CA ARG A 390 -0.14 -0.02 -16.37
C ARG A 390 1.01 -0.17 -17.37
N ASN A 391 0.76 0.05 -18.66
CA ASN A 391 1.75 -0.03 -19.75
C ASN A 391 2.55 -1.34 -19.80
N ILE A 392 1.92 -2.48 -19.52
CA ILE A 392 2.61 -3.77 -19.56
C ILE A 392 2.64 -4.38 -20.96
N TYR A 393 1.78 -3.92 -21.86
CA TYR A 393 1.75 -4.39 -23.24
C TYR A 393 2.59 -3.50 -24.17
N ASP A 394 3.04 -4.11 -25.26
CA ASP A 394 3.75 -3.42 -26.33
C ASP A 394 2.74 -2.93 -27.39
N PRO A 395 2.71 -1.63 -27.74
CA PRO A 395 1.74 -1.07 -28.68
C PRO A 395 1.77 -1.73 -30.07
N GLU A 396 2.96 -1.99 -30.62
CA GLU A 396 3.10 -2.61 -31.93
C GLU A 396 2.58 -4.05 -31.92
N ARG A 397 2.94 -4.82 -30.88
CA ARG A 397 2.38 -6.17 -30.72
C ARG A 397 0.86 -6.16 -30.58
N MET A 398 0.28 -5.21 -29.84
CA MET A 398 -1.18 -5.12 -29.70
C MET A 398 -1.87 -4.83 -31.02
N LYS A 399 -1.25 -3.97 -31.85
CA LYS A 399 -1.71 -3.67 -33.20
C LYS A 399 -1.63 -4.89 -34.13
N ASP A 400 -0.55 -5.67 -34.06
CA ASP A 400 -0.39 -6.92 -34.81
C ASP A 400 -1.44 -7.98 -34.43
N GLU A 401 -1.83 -8.02 -33.15
CA GLU A 401 -2.92 -8.88 -32.65
C GLU A 401 -4.32 -8.36 -33.08
N GLY A 402 -4.38 -7.15 -33.67
CA GLY A 402 -5.56 -6.52 -34.23
C GLY A 402 -6.36 -5.67 -33.24
N PHE A 403 -5.71 -5.16 -32.20
CA PHE A 403 -6.32 -4.26 -31.22
C PHE A 403 -5.92 -2.81 -31.46
N GLU A 404 -6.89 -1.92 -31.29
CA GLU A 404 -6.65 -0.51 -31.01
C GLU A 404 -6.18 -0.38 -29.56
N TYR A 405 -4.99 0.18 -29.35
CA TYR A 405 -4.33 0.18 -28.05
C TYR A 405 -4.15 1.59 -27.50
N TYR A 406 -4.47 1.76 -26.22
CA TYR A 406 -4.31 3.00 -25.47
C TYR A 406 -3.50 2.74 -24.21
N GLY A 407 -2.24 3.18 -24.19
CA GLY A 407 -1.44 3.24 -22.97
C GLY A 407 -1.57 4.57 -22.24
N MET A 408 -0.86 4.69 -21.12
CA MET A 408 -0.61 5.93 -20.40
C MET A 408 0.73 6.52 -20.86
N GLY A 409 0.74 7.63 -21.59
CA GLY A 409 1.97 8.27 -22.07
C GLY A 409 2.65 7.58 -23.24
N ARG A 410 1.95 6.67 -23.92
CA ARG A 410 2.47 5.89 -25.06
C ARG A 410 1.58 6.11 -26.28
N ILE A 411 2.20 6.23 -27.45
CA ILE A 411 1.55 6.51 -28.74
C ILE A 411 1.63 5.27 -29.62
#